data_AF-A0A924K5J7-F1
#
_entry.id   AF-A0A924K5J7-F1
#
_cell.length_a   1.000
_cell.length_b   1.000
_cell.length_c   1.000
_cell.angle_alpha   90.00
_cell.angle_beta   90.00
_cell.angle_gamma   90.00
#
_symmetry.space_group_name_H-M   'P 1'
#
loop_
_entity.id
_entity.type
_entity.pdbx_description
1 polymer ?
#
loop_
_entity_poly.entity_id
_entity_poly.type
_entity_poly.pdbx_seq_one_letter_code
_entity_poly.pdbx_strand_id
1 'polypeptide(L)'
;MSHINLSIKRNNQIKPYIVVNAEYLNEAWLAEAYDDNSTKIIKQFKCTKFKNCFKELSDCMVHLGEIIDVSGTEIEERNVNRLRNILIHRPNIHSNKKSYSSRDNISVIKQTWQRFLNSCLQAA
;
A
#
# COMPACT_ATOMS: atom_id res chain seq x y z
N MET A 1 3.49 17.45 12.21
CA MET A 1 2.99 16.85 10.95
C MET A 1 2.57 15.42 11.29
N SER A 2 1.29 15.10 11.13
CA SER A 2 0.76 13.83 11.60
C SER A 2 1.13 12.68 10.67
N HIS A 3 1.52 11.55 11.26
CA HIS A 3 2.00 10.39 10.52
C HIS A 3 1.79 9.08 11.28
N ILE A 4 1.83 7.97 10.53
CA ILE A 4 1.84 6.61 11.07
C ILE A 4 3.21 6.00 10.80
N ASN A 5 3.82 5.43 11.84
CA ASN A 5 5.05 4.66 11.75
C ASN A 5 4.71 3.18 11.60
N LEU A 6 5.43 2.51 10.71
CA LEU A 6 5.27 1.09 10.39
C LEU A 6 6.64 0.41 10.50
N SER A 7 6.68 -0.77 11.11
CA SER A 7 7.85 -1.65 11.07
C SER A 7 7.53 -2.86 10.20
N ILE A 8 8.26 -3.04 9.10
CA ILE A 8 8.01 -4.12 8.15
C ILE A 8 9.22 -5.05 8.11
N LYS A 9 9.00 -6.34 8.35
CA LYS A 9 10.00 -7.39 8.22
C LYS A 9 10.02 -7.92 6.79
N ARG A 10 11.18 -7.81 6.14
CA ARG A 10 11.45 -8.31 4.78
C ARG A 10 12.86 -8.89 4.71
N ASN A 11 13.04 -10.08 4.13
CA ASN A 11 14.35 -10.74 4.01
C ASN A 11 15.12 -10.83 5.35
N ASN A 12 14.39 -11.12 6.44
CA ASN A 12 14.92 -11.16 7.81
C ASN A 12 15.49 -9.84 8.36
N GLN A 13 15.21 -8.70 7.70
CA GLN A 13 15.53 -7.36 8.18
C GLN A 13 14.23 -6.62 8.53
N ILE A 14 14.26 -5.85 9.62
CA ILE A 14 13.17 -4.93 9.98
C ILE A 14 13.50 -3.57 9.38
N LYS A 15 12.58 -3.00 8.63
CA LYS A 15 12.73 -1.71 7.96
C LYS A 15 11.64 -0.75 8.42
N PRO A 16 11.98 0.50 8.76
CA PRO A 16 11.01 1.51 9.15
C PRO A 16 10.36 2.16 7.91
N TYR A 17 9.05 2.37 7.99
CA TYR A 17 8.27 3.09 6.99
C TYR A 17 7.39 4.13 7.68
N ILE A 18 7.09 5.20 6.96
CA ILE A 18 6.27 6.31 7.45
C ILE A 18 5.15 6.55 6.45
N VAL A 19 3.93 6.63 6.94
CA VAL A 19 2.77 7.09 6.18
C VAL A 19 2.42 8.50 6.64
N VAL A 20 2.78 9.49 5.82
CA VAL A 20 2.54 10.90 6.10
C VAL A 20 1.10 11.27 5.74
N ASN A 21 0.41 11.93 6.66
CA ASN A 21 -0.90 12.51 6.41
C ASN A 21 -0.74 13.89 5.74
N ALA A 22 -1.03 13.96 4.45
CA ALA A 22 -1.01 15.19 3.66
C ALA A 22 -2.44 15.59 3.24
N GLU A 23 -3.39 15.53 4.18
CA GLU A 23 -4.81 15.82 3.91
C GLU A 23 -5.02 17.23 3.34
N TYR A 24 -4.15 18.20 3.65
CA TYR A 24 -4.17 19.55 3.06
C TYR A 24 -3.96 19.56 1.53
N LEU A 25 -3.39 18.50 0.97
CA LEU A 25 -3.26 18.26 -0.48
C LEU A 25 -4.25 17.22 -1.00
N ASN A 26 -5.14 16.70 -0.14
CA ASN A 26 -5.95 15.50 -0.40
C ASN A 26 -5.10 14.26 -0.71
N GLU A 27 -4.02 14.06 0.06
CA GLU A 27 -3.05 12.98 -0.18
C GLU A 27 -2.58 12.29 1.09
N ALA A 28 -1.96 11.12 0.90
CA ALA A 28 -1.12 10.46 1.88
C ALA A 28 0.10 9.88 1.19
N TRP A 29 1.26 9.91 1.83
CA TRP A 29 2.51 9.43 1.23
C TRP A 29 3.12 8.33 2.07
N LEU A 30 3.43 7.20 1.45
CA LEU A 30 4.23 6.14 2.04
C LEU A 30 5.70 6.36 1.67
N ALA A 31 6.56 6.42 2.68
CA ALA A 31 8.00 6.48 2.53
C ALA A 31 8.70 5.36 3.31
N GLU A 32 9.82 4.87 2.77
CA GLU A 32 10.82 4.10 3.53
C GLU A 32 11.75 5.09 4.22
N ALA A 33 12.06 4.85 5.49
CA ALA A 33 13.06 5.60 6.23
C ALA A 33 14.36 4.79 6.28
N TYR A 34 15.49 5.46 6.11
CA TYR A 34 16.81 4.86 6.15
C TYR A 34 17.58 5.34 7.39
N ASP A 35 18.64 4.61 7.75
CA ASP A 35 19.44 4.86 8.95
C ASP A 35 20.18 6.20 8.91
N ASP A 36 20.37 6.78 7.73
CA ASP A 36 20.98 8.10 7.51
C ASP A 36 19.98 9.26 7.66
N ASN A 37 18.79 9.00 8.23
CA ASN A 37 17.65 9.92 8.32
C ASN A 37 17.10 10.38 6.97
N SER A 38 17.51 9.77 5.85
CA SER A 38 16.89 10.03 4.57
C SER A 38 15.56 9.26 4.46
N THR A 39 14.67 9.78 3.61
CA THR A 39 13.40 9.13 3.30
C THR A 39 13.23 9.03 1.80
N LYS A 40 12.62 7.94 1.35
CA LYS A 40 12.25 7.75 -0.05
C LYS A 40 10.76 7.49 -0.16
N ILE A 41 10.06 8.38 -0.85
CA ILE A 41 8.65 8.19 -1.17
C ILE A 41 8.53 6.98 -2.11
N ILE A 42 7.75 5.99 -1.68
CA ILE A 42 7.45 4.78 -2.45
C ILE A 42 6.14 4.95 -3.19
N LYS A 43 5.14 5.55 -2.53
CA LYS A 43 3.80 5.67 -3.07
C LYS A 43 3.09 6.90 -2.54
N GLN A 44 2.45 7.62 -3.46
CA GLN A 44 1.48 8.67 -3.19
C GLN A 44 0.07 8.11 -3.37
N PHE A 45 -0.80 8.35 -2.41
CA PHE A 45 -2.21 7.99 -2.41
C PHE A 45 -3.05 9.26 -2.53
N LYS A 46 -4.03 9.28 -3.42
CA LYS A 46 -5.00 10.36 -3.51
C LYS A 46 -6.18 10.05 -2.60
N CYS A 47 -6.38 10.85 -1.55
CA CYS A 47 -7.46 10.64 -0.58
C CYS A 47 -7.91 11.95 0.07
N THR A 48 -9.21 12.22 0.02
CA THR A 48 -9.83 13.40 0.65
C THR A 48 -9.78 13.37 2.19
N LYS A 49 -9.64 12.17 2.78
CA LYS A 49 -9.44 11.97 4.21
C LYS A 49 -8.43 10.85 4.38
N PHE A 50 -7.55 10.98 5.37
CA PHE A 50 -6.48 10.00 5.59
C PHE A 50 -6.98 8.55 5.70
N LYS A 51 -8.07 8.30 6.43
CA LYS A 51 -8.65 6.95 6.56
C LYS A 51 -9.12 6.32 5.24
N ASN A 52 -9.38 7.12 4.21
CA ASN A 52 -9.90 6.63 2.94
C ASN A 52 -8.80 5.92 2.13
N CYS A 53 -7.51 6.25 2.35
CA CYS A 53 -6.42 5.55 1.68
C CYS A 53 -6.04 4.22 2.35
N PHE A 54 -6.61 3.87 3.51
CA PHE A 54 -6.16 2.69 4.28
C PHE A 54 -6.31 1.37 3.53
N LYS A 55 -7.33 1.27 2.67
CA LYS A 55 -7.52 0.07 1.83
C LYS A 55 -6.40 -0.04 0.79
N GLU A 56 -6.15 1.03 0.04
CA GLU A 56 -5.09 1.06 -0.97
C GLU A 56 -3.70 0.90 -0.34
N LEU A 57 -3.49 1.50 0.82
CA LEU A 57 -2.30 1.30 1.64
C LEU A 57 -2.13 -0.17 2.02
N SER A 58 -3.19 -0.83 2.51
CA SER A 58 -3.16 -2.25 2.85
C SER A 58 -2.79 -3.12 1.65
N ASP A 59 -3.36 -2.84 0.48
CA ASP A 59 -3.05 -3.58 -0.74
C ASP A 59 -1.60 -3.36 -1.20
N CYS A 60 -1.08 -2.13 -1.04
CA CYS A 60 0.34 -1.82 -1.29
C CYS A 60 1.27 -2.59 -0.34
N MET A 61 0.91 -2.71 0.93
CA MET A 61 1.73 -3.37 1.95
C MET A 61 1.91 -4.88 1.72
N VAL A 62 0.96 -5.54 1.04
CA VAL A 62 1.04 -7.00 0.75
C VAL A 62 2.35 -7.39 0.06
N HIS A 63 2.93 -6.47 -0.71
CA HIS A 63 4.14 -6.71 -1.48
C HIS A 63 5.43 -6.25 -0.77
N LEU A 64 5.32 -5.57 0.37
CA LEU A 64 6.46 -4.97 1.09
C LEU A 64 7.02 -5.89 2.18
N GLY A 65 6.20 -6.72 2.80
CA GLY A 65 6.64 -7.69 3.81
C GLY A 65 5.61 -7.91 4.92
N GLU A 66 6.06 -8.52 6.01
CA GLU A 66 5.24 -8.75 7.21
C GLU A 66 5.26 -7.50 8.09
N ILE A 67 4.09 -6.99 8.47
CA ILE A 67 3.96 -5.79 9.29
C ILE A 67 4.01 -6.22 10.76
N ILE A 68 5.04 -5.78 11.47
CA ILE A 68 5.31 -6.16 12.87
C ILE A 68 4.72 -5.15 13.85
N ASP A 69 4.81 -3.86 13.51
CA ASP A 69 4.33 -2.78 14.36
C ASP A 69 3.67 -1.67 13.55
N VAL A 70 2.69 -1.02 14.19
CA VAL A 70 1.95 0.14 13.69
C VAL A 70 1.77 1.10 14.86
N SER A 71 2.33 2.30 14.77
CA SER A 71 2.17 3.38 15.76
C SER A 71 1.88 4.71 15.07
N GLY A 72 1.45 5.73 15.82
CA GLY A 72 1.07 7.01 15.24
C GLY A 72 1.55 8.20 16.07
N THR A 73 1.87 9.28 15.37
CA THR A 73 2.29 10.56 15.95
C THR A 73 1.34 11.64 15.44
N GLU A 74 0.72 12.37 16.36
CA GLU A 74 -0.30 13.40 16.05
C GLU A 74 -1.48 12.87 15.19
N ILE A 75 -1.71 11.56 15.16
CA ILE A 75 -2.86 10.89 14.53
C ILE A 75 -3.79 10.39 15.63
N GLU A 76 -5.09 10.57 15.44
CA GLU A 76 -6.10 10.03 16.37
C GLU A 76 -5.91 8.51 16.54
N GLU A 77 -5.87 8.05 17.79
CA GLU A 77 -5.61 6.64 18.13
C GLU A 77 -6.59 5.68 17.44
N ARG A 78 -7.86 6.09 17.26
CA ARG A 78 -8.87 5.31 16.52
C ARG A 78 -8.43 4.97 15.09
N ASN A 79 -7.72 5.87 14.42
CA ASN A 79 -7.24 5.66 13.05
C ASN A 79 -6.02 4.73 13.04
N VAL A 80 -5.13 4.86 14.03
CA VAL A 80 -4.00 3.95 14.24
C VAL A 80 -4.51 2.53 14.49
N ASN A 81 -5.44 2.36 15.44
CA ASN A 81 -6.04 1.07 15.79
C ASN A 81 -6.80 0.45 14.60
N ARG A 82 -7.56 1.27 13.84
CA ARG A 82 -8.22 0.80 12.62
C ARG A 82 -7.22 0.29 11.59
N LEU A 83 -6.14 1.02 11.34
CA LEU A 83 -5.12 0.60 10.39
C LEU A 83 -4.38 -0.64 10.88
N ARG A 84 -4.02 -0.70 12.17
CA ARG A 84 -3.40 -1.88 12.80
C ARG A 84 -4.27 -3.13 12.61
N ASN A 85 -5.58 -3.02 12.77
CA ASN A 85 -6.50 -4.14 12.54
C ASN A 85 -6.57 -4.57 11.07
N ILE A 86 -6.48 -3.62 10.14
CA ILE A 86 -6.46 -3.93 8.69
C ILE A 86 -5.14 -4.61 8.28
N LEU A 87 -4.03 -4.15 8.85
CA LEU A 87 -2.67 -4.52 8.45
C LEU A 87 -2.16 -5.79 9.16
N ILE A 88 -2.31 -5.88 10.47
CA ILE A 88 -1.78 -6.99 11.30
C ILE A 88 -2.82 -8.10 11.45
N HIS A 89 -4.05 -7.74 11.80
CA HIS A 89 -5.13 -8.71 12.04
C HIS A 89 -5.88 -9.09 10.77
N ARG A 90 -5.22 -9.01 9.60
CA ARG A 90 -5.82 -9.45 8.36
C ARG A 90 -6.20 -10.93 8.57
N PRO A 91 -7.49 -11.30 8.59
CA PRO A 91 -7.84 -12.71 8.60
C PRO A 91 -7.16 -13.32 7.39
N ASN A 92 -6.55 -14.48 7.58
CA ASN A 92 -5.82 -15.21 6.56
C ASN A 92 -6.82 -15.65 5.47
N ILE A 93 -7.31 -14.72 4.65
CA ILE A 93 -8.16 -15.00 3.50
C ILE A 93 -7.21 -15.39 2.36
N HIS A 94 -6.64 -16.58 2.51
CA HIS A 94 -6.27 -17.43 1.40
C HIS A 94 -7.09 -18.73 1.51
N SER A 95 -8.37 -18.65 1.16
CA SER A 95 -9.09 -19.65 0.34
C SER A 95 -10.61 -19.45 0.43
N ASN A 96 -11.13 -18.59 -0.45
CA ASN A 96 -12.33 -18.91 -1.22
C ASN A 96 -12.52 -17.89 -2.35
N LYS A 97 -11.53 -17.78 -3.23
CA LYS A 97 -11.88 -17.57 -4.63
C LYS A 97 -12.12 -18.97 -5.18
N LYS A 98 -13.38 -19.23 -5.55
CA LYS A 98 -13.78 -20.35 -6.41
C LYS A 98 -12.66 -20.63 -7.40
N SER A 99 -12.25 -21.89 -7.50
CA SER A 99 -11.41 -22.40 -8.58
C SER A 99 -12.06 -22.04 -9.93
N TYR A 100 -11.72 -20.88 -10.46
CA TYR A 100 -11.90 -20.60 -11.89
C TYR A 100 -10.68 -21.19 -12.57
N SER A 101 -10.91 -22.34 -13.21
CA SER A 101 -10.08 -22.98 -14.22
C SER A 101 -9.10 -22.01 -14.89
N SER A 102 -7.80 -22.24 -14.66
CA SER A 102 -6.67 -21.44 -15.13
C SER A 102 -6.37 -21.59 -16.63
N ARG A 103 -7.38 -21.48 -17.50
CA ARG A 103 -7.16 -21.48 -18.96
C ARG A 103 -7.61 -20.22 -19.71
N ASP A 104 -8.46 -19.38 -19.11
CA ASP A 104 -9.09 -18.28 -19.88
C ASP A 104 -8.56 -16.86 -19.57
N ASN A 105 -7.69 -16.67 -18.57
CA ASN A 105 -7.27 -15.31 -18.15
C ASN A 105 -5.93 -14.81 -18.70
N ILE A 106 -5.08 -15.68 -19.24
CA ILE A 106 -3.79 -15.25 -19.81
C ILE A 106 -3.99 -14.52 -21.14
N SER A 107 -5.05 -14.84 -21.89
CA SER A 107 -5.40 -14.16 -23.15
C SER A 107 -5.93 -12.74 -22.92
N VAL A 108 -6.75 -12.53 -21.89
CA VAL A 108 -7.37 -11.22 -21.58
C VAL A 108 -6.35 -10.21 -21.06
N ILE A 109 -5.40 -10.66 -20.24
CA ILE A 109 -4.34 -9.77 -19.71
C ILE A 109 -3.36 -9.39 -20.83
N LYS A 110 -3.01 -10.32 -21.73
CA LYS A 110 -2.18 -10.01 -22.91
C LYS A 110 -2.88 -9.06 -23.87
N GLN A 111 -4.17 -9.25 -24.16
CA GLN A 111 -4.92 -8.36 -25.05
C GLN A 111 -5.04 -6.92 -24.51
N THR A 112 -5.15 -6.77 -23.19
CA THR A 112 -5.29 -5.44 -22.56
C THR A 112 -3.96 -4.67 -22.59
N TRP A 113 -2.84 -5.34 -22.36
CA TRP A 113 -1.51 -4.74 -22.46
C TRP A 113 -1.12 -4.39 -23.90
N GLN A 114 -1.46 -5.23 -24.88
CA GLN A 114 -1.19 -4.95 -26.29
C GLN A 114 -1.97 -3.73 -26.81
N ARG A 115 -3.23 -3.55 -26.36
CA ARG A 115 -4.05 -2.38 -26.74
C ARG A 115 -3.52 -1.08 -26.17
N PHE A 116 -3.02 -1.10 -24.93
CA PHE A 116 -2.40 0.07 -24.31
C PHE A 116 -1.12 0.50 -25.03
N LEU A 117 -0.25 -0.46 -25.40
CA LEU A 117 0.97 -0.16 -26.15
C LEU A 117 0.67 0.40 -27.55
N ASN A 118 -0.34 -0.14 -28.24
CA ASN A 118 -0.72 0.36 -29.56
C ASN A 118 -1.38 1.76 -29.52
N SER A 119 -2.10 2.11 -28.45
CA SER A 119 -2.64 3.47 -28.30
C SER A 119 -1.57 4.53 -28.02
N CYS A 120 -0.44 4.14 -27.41
CA CYS A 120 0.67 5.06 -27.16
C CYS A 120 1.53 5.30 -28.41
N LEU A 121 1.56 4.35 -29.36
CA LEU A 121 2.35 4.45 -30.59
C LEU A 121 1.65 5.19 -31.75
N GLN A 122 0.33 5.40 -31.66
CA GLN A 122 -0.44 6.18 -32.66
C GLN A 122 -0.64 7.65 -32.27
N ALA A 123 -0.16 8.06 -31.09
CA ALA A 123 -0.27 9.43 -30.57
C ALA A 123 1.08 10.18 -30.55
N ALA A 124 2.11 9.63 -31.20
CA ALA A 124 3.41 10.25 -31.47
C ALA A 124 3.62 10.37 -32.98
#